data_AF-A0A3L7S3I5-F1
#
_entry.id   AF-A0A3L7S3I5-F1
#
_cell.length_a   1.000
_cell.length_b   1.000
_cell.length_c   1.000
_cell.angle_alpha   90.00
_cell.angle_beta   90.00
_cell.angle_gamma   90.00
#
_symmetry.space_group_name_H-M   'P 1'
#
loop_
_entity.id
_entity.type
_entity.pdbx_description
1 polymer ?
#
loop_
_entity_poly.entity_id
_entity_poly.type
_entity_poly.pdbx_seq_one_letter_code
_entity_poly.pdbx_strand_id
1 'polypeptide(L)'
;MGLLGKRLAADSTRRFRRGNWDIESLERRDCPAAAPFPGSTFNAVPTLSVSDVTVTEGDSGTATAKFSVRLSAASSSTVRVSYGTADSTATASGRDYQSTSGTIWFAPNEIVKVVSVSVIGDTTSEPDEYFGLRLSGAVGAMIFDGMGTCTIGNNDPPTVTPPQTTAPKPSPSPSPSPGRGFQITLTFASGVPTSVQTAARAAATRWEQVITGDLPDVPDGTTVVDDIVINVQMGLLGNSSTDGQYGTLANAGPTRLRPGLPGLPWKAECGIDPADGGSSAMVTILTHEFGHALGFPNGRQFQSYISGSTFTGPNAVREYKALKASATSVPMDNVQGHWDEATFGSELMTPMLNNGTQYLSRITVGAMQDAGYKVDYTKADKGYVPSALAA
;
A
#
# COMPACT_ATOMS: atom_id res chain seq x y z
N MET A 1 0.07 2.43 1.63
CA MET A 1 -0.42 2.72 0.28
C MET A 1 0.73 3.27 -0.53
N GLY A 2 0.97 2.71 -1.71
CA GLY A 2 1.88 3.32 -2.68
C GLY A 2 1.22 4.55 -3.31
N LEU A 3 2.04 5.43 -3.88
CA LEU A 3 1.60 6.64 -4.58
C LEU A 3 2.34 6.69 -5.91
N LEU A 4 1.60 6.68 -7.03
CA LEU A 4 2.17 6.79 -8.38
C LEU A 4 2.11 8.23 -8.90
N GLY A 5 3.26 8.79 -9.30
CA GLY A 5 3.38 10.14 -9.85
C GLY A 5 3.54 10.20 -11.38
N LYS A 6 3.20 11.36 -12.00
CA LYS A 6 3.52 11.67 -13.41
C LYS A 6 4.88 12.33 -13.56
N ARG A 7 5.67 11.94 -14.58
CA ARG A 7 6.79 12.75 -15.07
C ARG A 7 6.27 13.96 -15.85
N LEU A 8 6.52 15.18 -15.37
CA LEU A 8 6.31 16.38 -16.17
C LEU A 8 7.29 16.37 -17.34
N ALA A 9 6.79 16.37 -18.57
CA ALA A 9 7.62 16.70 -19.73
C ALA A 9 8.19 18.11 -19.51
N ALA A 10 9.49 18.28 -19.68
CA ALA A 10 10.08 19.60 -19.71
C ALA A 10 9.46 20.38 -20.88
N ASP A 11 8.50 21.24 -20.58
CA ASP A 11 7.88 22.12 -21.57
C ASP A 11 8.93 23.15 -22.02
N SER A 12 9.57 22.88 -23.15
CA SER A 12 10.54 23.74 -23.82
C SER A 12 9.91 24.97 -24.48
N THR A 13 8.71 25.41 -24.07
CA THR A 13 8.05 26.58 -24.67
C THR A 13 7.50 27.59 -23.66
N ARG A 14 8.38 28.14 -22.80
CA ARG A 14 8.18 29.52 -22.30
C ARG A 14 9.33 30.42 -22.68
N ARG A 15 9.12 31.16 -23.78
CA ARG A 15 9.91 32.33 -24.16
C ARG A 15 9.83 33.36 -23.03
N PHE A 16 10.86 33.44 -22.19
CA PHE A 16 11.16 34.68 -21.48
C PHE A 16 11.71 35.68 -22.50
N ARG A 17 10.99 36.80 -22.68
CA ARG A 17 11.50 37.95 -23.44
C ARG A 17 12.75 38.48 -22.72
N ARG A 18 13.88 38.55 -23.44
CA ARG A 18 15.12 39.19 -22.97
C ARG A 18 14.92 40.69 -22.81
N GLY A 19 15.41 41.22 -21.69
CA GLY A 19 15.97 42.56 -21.61
C GLY A 19 17.43 42.53 -22.09
N ASN A 20 17.74 43.47 -22.97
CA ASN A 20 19.02 43.93 -23.49
C ASN A 20 20.31 43.45 -22.80
N TRP A 21 21.18 42.75 -23.54
CA TRP A 21 22.65 42.89 -23.50
C TRP A 21 23.23 42.53 -24.88
N ASP A 22 24.09 43.41 -25.38
CA ASP A 22 24.66 43.46 -26.72
C ASP A 22 25.50 42.22 -27.12
N ILE A 23 25.48 41.93 -28.42
CA ILE A 23 26.27 40.87 -29.07
C ILE A 23 27.42 41.50 -29.85
N GLU A 24 28.56 41.69 -29.19
CA GLU A 24 29.87 41.79 -29.84
C GLU A 24 30.90 40.97 -29.05
N SER A 25 31.83 40.37 -29.78
CA SER A 25 32.91 39.46 -29.33
C SER A 25 32.53 37.98 -29.12
N LEU A 26 32.53 37.24 -30.24
CA LEU A 26 32.83 35.81 -30.29
C LEU A 26 34.35 35.62 -30.21
N GLU A 27 34.89 35.36 -29.02
CA GLU A 27 36.17 34.67 -28.89
C GLU A 27 36.11 33.60 -27.81
N ARG A 28 36.57 32.41 -28.20
CA ARG A 28 36.55 31.15 -27.47
C ARG A 28 37.18 31.31 -26.08
N ARG A 29 36.41 31.04 -25.03
CA ARG A 29 36.93 30.63 -23.72
C ARG A 29 36.12 29.45 -23.22
N ASP A 30 36.85 28.51 -22.66
CA ASP A 30 36.43 27.18 -22.23
C ASP A 30 35.10 27.19 -21.47
N CYS A 31 34.18 26.29 -21.82
CA CYS A 31 33.07 25.97 -20.94
C CYS A 31 33.63 25.19 -19.74
N PRO A 32 33.61 25.74 -18.50
CA PRO A 32 33.76 24.87 -17.35
C PRO A 32 32.51 23.98 -17.29
N ALA A 33 32.71 22.69 -16.98
CA ALA A 33 31.64 21.78 -16.63
C ALA A 33 30.69 22.48 -15.64
N ALA A 34 29.39 22.40 -15.90
CA ALA A 34 28.37 22.98 -15.04
C ALA A 34 28.61 22.54 -13.59
N ALA A 35 29.05 23.48 -12.75
CA ALA A 35 29.09 23.27 -11.32
C ALA A 35 27.65 22.98 -10.83
N PRO A 36 27.42 21.95 -10.00
CA PRO A 36 26.11 21.72 -9.44
C PRO A 36 25.70 22.94 -8.60
N PHE A 37 24.50 23.47 -8.84
CA PHE A 37 23.94 24.55 -8.05
C PHE A 37 23.96 24.17 -6.56
N PRO A 38 24.66 24.89 -5.68
CA PRO A 38 24.56 24.67 -4.25
C PRO A 38 23.28 25.35 -3.76
N GLY A 39 22.27 24.56 -3.37
CA GLY A 39 21.11 25.11 -2.64
C GLY A 39 19.72 24.57 -2.96
N SER A 40 19.56 23.54 -3.80
CA SER A 40 18.25 22.89 -3.98
C SER A 40 18.09 21.69 -3.04
N THR A 41 17.96 21.93 -1.74
CA THR A 41 17.36 20.93 -0.84
C THR A 41 15.86 20.91 -1.13
N PHE A 42 15.41 20.01 -2.00
CA PHE A 42 14.01 19.57 -1.98
C PHE A 42 13.76 19.06 -0.56
N ASN A 43 13.03 19.84 0.25
CA ASN A 43 12.63 19.41 1.58
C ASN A 43 11.63 18.28 1.36
N ALA A 44 12.09 17.04 1.43
CA ALA A 44 11.24 15.86 1.24
C ALA A 44 10.11 15.92 2.27
N VAL A 45 8.87 15.93 1.80
CA VAL A 45 7.69 15.90 2.69
C VAL A 45 7.69 14.54 3.40
N PRO A 46 7.69 14.50 4.74
CA PRO A 46 7.74 13.24 5.45
C PRO A 46 6.45 12.44 5.25
N THR A 47 6.55 11.13 5.45
CA THR A 47 5.44 10.19 5.34
C THR A 47 4.99 9.71 6.72
N LEU A 48 3.69 9.45 6.90
CA LEU A 48 3.07 8.98 8.13
C LEU A 48 2.79 7.48 8.07
N SER A 49 3.14 6.75 9.14
CA SER A 49 2.78 5.35 9.34
C SER A 49 2.12 5.16 10.71
N VAL A 50 1.27 4.15 10.89
CA VAL A 50 0.71 3.77 12.18
C VAL A 50 1.05 2.30 12.49
N SER A 51 1.49 2.01 13.71
CA SER A 51 1.88 0.65 14.09
C SER A 51 0.67 -0.26 14.36
N ASP A 52 0.82 -1.55 14.10
CA ASP A 52 -0.07 -2.57 14.67
C ASP A 52 0.17 -2.74 16.18
N VAL A 53 -0.83 -3.25 16.89
CA VAL A 53 -0.81 -3.49 18.34
C VAL A 53 -1.39 -4.88 18.64
N THR A 54 -0.87 -5.55 19.66
CA THR A 54 -1.50 -6.74 20.23
C THR A 54 -1.70 -6.49 21.72
N VAL A 55 -2.89 -6.80 22.20
CA VAL A 55 -3.31 -6.62 23.59
C VAL A 55 -4.15 -7.82 24.02
N THR A 56 -4.12 -8.15 25.29
CA THR A 56 -5.02 -9.14 25.90
C THR A 56 -6.12 -8.36 26.64
N GLU A 57 -7.39 -8.68 26.42
CA GLU A 57 -8.50 -7.93 27.03
C GLU A 57 -8.50 -8.02 28.56
N GLY A 58 -8.19 -9.21 29.09
CA GLY A 58 -8.26 -9.55 30.51
C GLY A 58 -9.69 -9.67 31.04
N ASP A 59 -9.87 -10.41 32.14
CA ASP A 59 -11.19 -10.83 32.65
C ASP A 59 -12.07 -9.67 33.21
N SER A 60 -11.50 -8.47 33.36
CA SER A 60 -12.20 -7.27 33.83
C SER A 60 -11.40 -5.98 33.60
N GLY A 61 -12.10 -4.84 33.57
CA GLY A 61 -11.47 -3.52 33.50
C GLY A 61 -11.16 -3.09 32.07
N THR A 62 -10.08 -2.33 31.87
CA THR A 62 -9.64 -1.94 30.53
C THR A 62 -8.15 -2.17 30.34
N ALA A 63 -7.80 -2.78 29.20
CA ALA A 63 -6.45 -2.79 28.67
C ALA A 63 -6.24 -1.59 27.73
N THR A 64 -5.00 -1.19 27.47
CA THR A 64 -4.71 -0.03 26.61
C THR A 64 -3.92 -0.45 25.38
N ALA A 65 -4.54 -0.36 24.21
CA ALA A 65 -3.87 -0.49 22.92
C ALA A 65 -3.16 0.82 22.56
N LYS A 66 -1.84 0.79 22.36
CA LYS A 66 -1.00 1.97 22.07
C LYS A 66 -0.48 1.96 20.65
N PHE A 67 -1.16 2.66 19.76
CA PHE A 67 -0.75 2.83 18.37
C PHE A 67 0.30 3.93 18.25
N SER A 68 1.46 3.60 17.70
CA SER A 68 2.52 4.56 17.40
C SER A 68 2.33 5.12 15.99
N VAL A 69 2.01 6.41 15.88
CA VAL A 69 1.96 7.14 14.61
C VAL A 69 3.31 7.84 14.41
N ARG A 70 4.00 7.52 13.31
CA ARG A 70 5.38 7.96 13.06
C ARG A 70 5.50 8.74 11.76
N LEU A 71 6.36 9.75 11.77
CA LEU A 71 6.89 10.39 10.56
C LEU A 71 8.19 9.69 10.12
N SER A 72 8.39 9.53 8.82
CA SER A 72 9.62 8.96 8.26
C SER A 72 10.83 9.88 8.39
N ALA A 73 10.61 11.19 8.53
CA ALA A 73 11.65 12.18 8.80
C ALA A 73 11.08 13.35 9.63
N ALA A 74 11.99 14.04 10.33
CA ALA A 74 11.65 15.28 11.02
C ALA A 74 11.23 16.37 10.03
N SER A 75 10.09 17.00 10.27
CA SER A 75 9.66 18.20 9.53
C SER A 75 10.09 19.46 10.27
N SER A 76 10.57 20.47 9.53
CA SER A 76 10.81 21.81 10.09
C SER A 76 9.51 22.59 10.35
N SER A 77 8.37 22.07 9.91
CA SER A 77 7.04 22.66 10.04
C SER A 77 6.09 21.70 10.75
N THR A 78 5.05 22.23 11.40
CA THR A 78 4.02 21.41 12.05
C THR A 78 3.31 20.50 11.05
N VAL A 79 3.15 19.22 11.41
CA VAL A 79 2.36 18.24 10.65
C VAL A 79 1.10 17.92 11.45
N ARG A 80 -0.06 17.81 10.78
CA ARG A 80 -1.30 17.32 11.40
C ARG A 80 -1.90 16.16 10.64
N VAL A 81 -2.57 15.26 11.35
CA VAL A 81 -3.33 14.13 10.76
C VAL A 81 -4.50 13.78 11.67
N SER A 82 -5.67 13.51 11.10
CA SER A 82 -6.82 13.01 11.84
C SER A 82 -6.76 11.49 11.98
N TYR A 83 -7.37 10.96 13.04
CA TYR A 83 -7.50 9.53 13.24
C TYR A 83 -8.88 9.15 13.76
N GLY A 84 -9.29 7.91 13.49
CA GLY A 84 -10.49 7.31 14.07
C GLY A 84 -10.36 5.79 14.13
N THR A 85 -10.92 5.18 15.15
CA THR A 85 -11.05 3.73 15.23
C THR A 85 -12.06 3.20 14.21
N ALA A 86 -11.82 2.00 13.69
CA ALA A 86 -12.67 1.33 12.72
C ALA A 86 -12.95 -0.10 13.18
N ASP A 87 -14.23 -0.45 13.28
CA ASP A 87 -14.68 -1.78 13.68
C ASP A 87 -14.16 -2.87 12.72
N SER A 88 -13.89 -4.06 13.27
CA SER A 88 -13.73 -5.28 12.46
C SER A 88 -14.48 -6.45 13.10
N THR A 89 -13.81 -7.37 13.79
CA THR A 89 -14.52 -8.39 14.58
C THR A 89 -14.80 -7.85 15.98
N ALA A 90 -13.84 -7.12 16.57
CA ALA A 90 -14.08 -6.26 17.71
C ALA A 90 -14.81 -5.00 17.24
N THR A 91 -15.89 -4.66 17.93
CA THR A 91 -16.79 -3.55 17.64
C THR A 91 -17.00 -2.67 18.87
N ALA A 92 -17.05 -1.36 18.67
CA ALA A 92 -17.38 -0.45 19.77
C ALA A 92 -18.79 -0.66 20.33
N SER A 93 -19.72 -1.18 19.51
CA SER A 93 -21.08 -1.54 19.92
C SER A 93 -21.16 -2.84 20.71
N GLY A 94 -20.27 -3.81 20.43
CA GLY A 94 -20.09 -5.05 21.20
C GLY A 94 -19.55 -4.80 22.60
N ARG A 95 -18.92 -3.61 22.77
CA ARG A 95 -18.18 -3.17 23.96
C ARG A 95 -16.81 -3.84 24.06
N ASP A 96 -16.20 -4.20 22.95
CA ASP A 96 -14.88 -4.85 22.89
C ASP A 96 -13.77 -3.78 23.03
N TYR A 97 -14.04 -2.56 22.58
CA TYR A 97 -13.18 -1.41 22.78
C TYR A 97 -13.97 -0.09 22.80
N GLN A 98 -13.34 0.98 23.30
CA GLN A 98 -13.92 2.32 23.30
C GLN A 98 -13.54 3.09 22.02
N SER A 99 -14.52 3.36 21.16
CA SER A 99 -14.33 4.16 19.94
C SER A 99 -13.68 5.51 20.26
N THR A 100 -12.59 5.81 19.55
CA THR A 100 -11.79 7.01 19.76
C THR A 100 -11.46 7.65 18.41
N SER A 101 -11.58 8.97 18.34
CA SER A 101 -11.18 9.77 17.19
C SER A 101 -10.57 11.09 17.62
N GLY A 102 -9.76 11.71 16.77
CA GLY A 102 -9.13 12.98 17.07
C GLY A 102 -8.16 13.46 16.00
N THR A 103 -7.34 14.43 16.36
CA THR A 103 -6.29 14.99 15.49
C THR A 103 -4.96 14.99 16.21
N ILE A 104 -3.95 14.43 15.55
CA ILE A 104 -2.56 14.42 16.00
C ILE A 104 -1.85 15.63 15.39
N TRP A 105 -1.05 16.30 16.23
CA TRP A 105 -0.19 17.41 15.83
C TRP A 105 1.25 17.07 16.16
N PHE A 106 2.11 16.93 15.16
CA PHE A 106 3.56 16.83 15.34
C PHE A 106 4.12 18.25 15.35
N ALA A 107 4.75 18.63 16.46
CA ALA A 107 5.55 19.86 16.50
C ALA A 107 6.74 19.75 15.52
N PRO A 108 7.35 20.88 15.11
CA PRO A 108 8.60 20.83 14.36
C PRO A 108 9.63 19.90 15.01
N ASN A 109 10.25 19.04 14.21
CA ASN A 109 11.18 17.98 14.58
C ASN A 109 10.65 16.83 15.45
N GLU A 110 9.35 16.80 15.74
CA GLU A 110 8.72 15.65 16.37
C GLU A 110 8.37 14.59 15.32
N ILE A 111 8.71 13.33 15.57
CA ILE A 111 8.52 12.24 14.59
C ILE A 111 7.67 11.07 15.09
N VAL A 112 7.24 11.06 16.36
CA VAL A 112 6.40 9.98 16.91
C VAL A 112 5.32 10.56 17.82
N LYS A 113 4.09 10.08 17.65
CA LYS A 113 2.95 10.30 18.54
C LYS A 113 2.30 8.97 18.88
N VAL A 114 1.68 8.88 20.05
CA VAL A 114 1.00 7.65 20.48
C VAL A 114 -0.49 7.96 20.65
N VAL A 115 -1.33 7.16 20.00
CA VAL A 115 -2.77 7.12 20.22
C VAL A 115 -3.08 5.93 21.11
N SER A 116 -3.82 6.19 22.19
CA SER A 116 -4.25 5.14 23.12
C SER A 116 -5.73 4.87 22.92
N VAL A 117 -6.09 3.60 22.77
CA VAL A 117 -7.48 3.13 22.68
C VAL A 117 -7.71 2.14 23.81
N SER A 118 -8.80 2.32 24.56
CA SER A 118 -9.17 1.41 25.64
C SER A 118 -9.82 0.16 25.05
N VAL A 119 -9.26 -1.01 25.35
CA VAL A 119 -9.89 -2.32 25.13
C VAL A 119 -10.59 -2.70 26.42
N ILE A 120 -11.83 -3.17 26.33
CA ILE A 120 -12.66 -3.47 27.49
C ILE A 120 -12.57 -4.97 27.72
N GLY A 121 -12.22 -5.37 28.93
CA GLY A 121 -12.16 -6.78 29.31
C GLY A 121 -13.50 -7.28 29.82
N ASP A 122 -13.87 -8.50 29.43
CA ASP A 122 -14.96 -9.23 30.07
C ASP A 122 -14.63 -10.72 30.27
N THR A 123 -15.65 -11.54 30.57
CA THR A 123 -15.45 -12.97 30.94
C THR A 123 -16.06 -13.92 29.89
N THR A 124 -16.43 -13.38 28.73
CA THR A 124 -17.06 -14.10 27.65
C THR A 124 -15.96 -14.69 26.79
N SER A 125 -15.92 -16.02 26.67
CA SER A 125 -14.94 -16.65 25.79
C SER A 125 -15.26 -16.32 24.33
N GLU A 126 -14.42 -15.47 23.74
CA GLU A 126 -14.49 -15.02 22.36
C GLU A 126 -13.25 -15.48 21.57
N PRO A 127 -13.31 -15.68 20.25
CA PRO A 127 -12.10 -15.88 19.45
C PRO A 127 -11.23 -14.60 19.46
N ASP A 128 -9.95 -14.68 19.07
CA ASP A 128 -9.13 -13.47 18.88
C ASP A 128 -9.83 -12.45 17.99
N GLU A 129 -9.94 -11.21 18.47
CA GLU A 129 -10.67 -10.15 17.80
C GLU A 129 -9.78 -9.02 17.29
N TYR A 130 -10.30 -8.19 16.39
CA TYR A 130 -9.55 -7.15 15.70
C TYR A 130 -10.35 -5.86 15.57
N PHE A 131 -9.68 -4.72 15.73
CA PHE A 131 -10.17 -3.41 15.29
C PHE A 131 -9.02 -2.58 14.72
N GLY A 132 -9.32 -1.54 13.95
CA GLY A 132 -8.31 -0.69 13.29
C GLY A 132 -8.23 0.71 13.87
N LEU A 133 -7.09 1.37 13.70
CA LEU A 133 -6.90 2.81 13.84
C LEU A 133 -6.55 3.40 12.46
N ARG A 134 -7.47 4.18 11.90
CA ARG A 134 -7.35 4.77 10.56
C ARG A 134 -6.90 6.22 10.63
N LEU A 135 -5.86 6.58 9.88
CA LEU A 135 -5.41 7.96 9.66
C LEU A 135 -6.10 8.58 8.44
N SER A 136 -6.35 9.88 8.48
CA SER A 136 -6.94 10.64 7.37
C SER A 136 -6.59 12.13 7.42
N GLY A 137 -6.73 12.84 6.29
CA GLY A 137 -6.66 14.30 6.26
C GLY A 137 -5.30 14.88 6.70
N ALA A 138 -4.20 14.21 6.37
CA ALA A 138 -2.86 14.69 6.73
C ALA A 138 -2.51 15.99 6.01
N VAL A 139 -1.86 16.90 6.73
CA VAL A 139 -1.32 18.17 6.20
C VAL A 139 0.11 18.34 6.69
N GLY A 140 1.04 18.58 5.76
CA GLY A 140 2.47 18.65 6.05
C GLY A 140 3.21 17.30 6.02
N ALA A 141 2.48 16.21 5.78
CA ALA A 141 3.01 14.86 5.53
C ALA A 141 2.06 14.09 4.61
N MET A 142 2.55 13.03 3.97
CA MET A 142 1.73 12.08 3.21
C MET A 142 1.43 10.84 4.06
N ILE A 143 0.23 10.26 3.98
CA ILE A 143 -0.07 9.01 4.70
C ILE A 143 0.46 7.83 3.90
N PHE A 144 1.50 7.18 4.41
CA PHE A 144 2.13 5.99 3.83
C PHE A 144 1.51 4.70 4.36
N ASP A 145 1.38 4.58 5.68
CA ASP A 145 0.56 3.54 6.31
C ASP A 145 -0.50 4.22 7.17
N GLY A 146 -1.73 4.15 6.70
CA GLY A 146 -2.87 4.80 7.34
C GLY A 146 -3.69 3.88 8.22
N MET A 147 -3.33 2.60 8.37
CA MET A 147 -4.18 1.63 9.06
C MET A 147 -3.38 0.76 10.03
N GLY A 148 -3.50 1.05 11.31
CA GLY A 148 -2.92 0.21 12.36
C GLY A 148 -3.96 -0.80 12.80
N THR A 149 -3.62 -2.08 12.87
CA THR A 149 -4.50 -3.14 13.35
C THR A 149 -4.19 -3.45 14.81
N CYS A 150 -5.21 -3.46 15.67
CA CYS A 150 -5.12 -4.04 17.01
C CYS A 150 -5.68 -5.45 16.99
N THR A 151 -4.93 -6.41 17.53
CA THR A 151 -5.40 -7.77 17.87
C THR A 151 -5.68 -7.84 19.36
N ILE A 152 -6.89 -8.22 19.73
CA ILE A 152 -7.32 -8.55 21.08
C ILE A 152 -7.22 -10.08 21.21
N GLY A 153 -6.24 -10.56 21.98
CA GLY A 153 -6.03 -11.98 22.18
C GLY A 153 -6.92 -12.53 23.28
N ASN A 154 -7.59 -13.66 23.03
CA ASN A 154 -8.43 -14.36 23.99
C ASN A 154 -7.59 -15.02 25.09
N ASN A 155 -7.96 -14.80 26.36
CA ASN A 155 -7.34 -15.44 27.53
C ASN A 155 -8.31 -16.26 28.40
N ASP A 156 -9.55 -16.47 27.95
CA ASP A 156 -10.58 -17.22 28.66
C ASP A 156 -10.53 -18.72 28.40
N PRO A 157 -10.82 -19.56 29.42
CA PRO A 157 -10.89 -21.00 29.25
C PRO A 157 -12.08 -21.38 28.36
N PRO A 158 -11.95 -22.43 27.52
CA PRO A 158 -13.02 -22.87 26.64
C PRO A 158 -14.27 -23.25 27.44
N THR A 159 -15.42 -22.69 27.06
CA THR A 159 -16.71 -23.01 27.68
C THR A 159 -17.06 -24.49 27.44
N VAL A 160 -17.09 -25.29 28.51
CA VAL A 160 -17.54 -26.69 28.47
C VAL A 160 -19.07 -26.75 28.43
N THR A 161 -19.66 -26.88 27.25
CA THR A 161 -21.12 -27.07 27.10
C THR A 161 -21.49 -28.57 27.08
N PRO A 162 -22.45 -29.05 27.89
CA PRO A 162 -22.97 -30.42 27.83
C PRO A 162 -23.68 -30.73 26.49
N PRO A 163 -23.81 -32.00 26.07
CA PRO A 163 -24.28 -32.35 24.74
C PRO A 163 -25.74 -31.95 24.53
N GLN A 164 -26.00 -31.04 23.58
CA GLN A 164 -27.35 -30.70 23.14
C GLN A 164 -27.83 -31.64 22.03
N THR A 165 -29.05 -32.15 22.22
CA THR A 165 -29.82 -32.95 21.28
C THR A 165 -30.12 -32.17 19.99
N THR A 166 -29.98 -32.84 18.86
CA THR A 166 -29.98 -32.32 17.49
C THR A 166 -31.25 -31.58 17.06
N ALA A 167 -31.12 -30.28 16.73
CA ALA A 167 -32.02 -29.57 15.81
C ALA A 167 -31.54 -29.79 14.34
N PRO A 168 -32.42 -29.68 13.32
CA PRO A 168 -32.06 -30.01 11.95
C PRO A 168 -30.98 -29.07 11.42
N LYS A 169 -29.87 -29.65 10.98
CA LYS A 169 -28.75 -29.03 10.29
C LYS A 169 -29.26 -28.01 9.24
N PRO A 170 -28.96 -26.70 9.35
CA PRO A 170 -29.11 -25.83 8.20
C PRO A 170 -28.25 -26.40 7.07
N SER A 171 -28.88 -26.54 5.90
CA SER A 171 -28.29 -27.03 4.65
C SER A 171 -26.88 -26.44 4.45
N PRO A 172 -25.89 -27.19 3.94
CA PRO A 172 -24.55 -26.65 3.73
C PRO A 172 -24.64 -25.38 2.88
N SER A 173 -24.26 -24.25 3.48
CA SER A 173 -23.72 -23.12 2.72
C SER A 173 -22.64 -23.69 1.80
N PRO A 174 -22.59 -23.31 0.51
CA PRO A 174 -21.72 -23.97 -0.44
C PRO A 174 -20.29 -23.99 0.10
N SER A 175 -19.72 -25.20 0.10
CA SER A 175 -18.30 -25.45 0.29
C SER A 175 -17.47 -24.45 -0.52
N PRO A 176 -16.22 -24.13 -0.10
CA PRO A 176 -15.27 -23.36 -0.91
C PRO A 176 -15.21 -23.93 -2.33
N SER A 177 -14.82 -23.13 -3.32
CA SER A 177 -14.43 -23.69 -4.63
C SER A 177 -12.93 -23.96 -4.63
N PRO A 178 -12.41 -25.04 -4.03
CA PRO A 178 -11.01 -25.38 -4.22
C PRO A 178 -10.78 -25.65 -5.71
N GLY A 179 -9.87 -24.88 -6.31
CA GLY A 179 -9.38 -25.13 -7.66
C GLY A 179 -9.77 -24.15 -8.74
N ARG A 180 -10.17 -22.91 -8.42
CA ARG A 180 -10.32 -21.84 -9.44
C ARG A 180 -9.06 -20.99 -9.64
N GLY A 181 -8.06 -21.11 -8.76
CA GLY A 181 -6.85 -20.30 -8.83
C GLY A 181 -7.12 -18.88 -8.35
N PHE A 182 -6.05 -18.10 -8.19
CA PHE A 182 -6.15 -16.79 -7.56
C PHE A 182 -7.13 -15.85 -8.27
N GLN A 183 -8.04 -15.24 -7.51
CA GLN A 183 -9.07 -14.33 -8.01
C GLN A 183 -9.08 -12.97 -7.29
N ILE A 184 -9.24 -11.90 -8.06
CA ILE A 184 -9.46 -10.55 -7.55
C ILE A 184 -10.92 -10.19 -7.80
N THR A 185 -11.71 -10.18 -6.74
CA THR A 185 -13.09 -9.68 -6.77
C THR A 185 -13.06 -8.15 -6.72
N LEU A 186 -13.71 -7.50 -7.70
CA LEU A 186 -13.78 -6.04 -7.76
C LEU A 186 -15.17 -5.54 -7.34
N THR A 187 -15.18 -4.59 -6.40
CA THR A 187 -16.36 -3.78 -6.10
C THR A 187 -16.12 -2.35 -6.53
N PHE A 188 -17.17 -1.66 -6.97
CA PHE A 188 -17.08 -0.29 -7.46
C PHE A 188 -18.03 0.60 -6.69
N ALA A 189 -17.49 1.69 -6.11
CA ALA A 189 -18.31 2.74 -5.53
C ALA A 189 -19.16 3.43 -6.61
N SER A 190 -20.24 4.08 -6.17
CA SER A 190 -21.06 4.90 -7.07
C SER A 190 -20.23 5.99 -7.73
N GLY A 191 -20.44 6.20 -9.03
CA GLY A 191 -19.72 7.24 -9.80
C GLY A 191 -18.41 6.80 -10.45
N VAL A 192 -17.94 5.55 -10.26
CA VAL A 192 -16.77 5.03 -10.99
C VAL A 192 -17.11 4.83 -12.49
N PRO A 193 -16.45 5.53 -13.43
CA PRO A 193 -16.76 5.43 -14.86
C PRO A 193 -16.51 4.03 -15.43
N THR A 194 -17.29 3.61 -16.44
CA THR A 194 -17.14 2.30 -17.10
C THR A 194 -15.74 2.07 -17.67
N SER A 195 -15.07 3.12 -18.15
CA SER A 195 -13.68 3.06 -18.64
C SER A 195 -12.72 2.62 -17.53
N VAL A 196 -12.87 3.18 -16.34
CA VAL A 196 -12.10 2.85 -15.14
C VAL A 196 -12.42 1.43 -14.68
N GLN A 197 -13.69 1.04 -14.64
CA GLN A 197 -14.07 -0.34 -14.29
C GLN A 197 -13.47 -1.36 -15.25
N THR A 198 -13.44 -1.04 -16.55
CA THR A 198 -12.83 -1.90 -17.58
C THR A 198 -11.33 -2.00 -17.38
N ALA A 199 -10.66 -0.90 -17.08
CA ALA A 199 -9.24 -0.90 -16.78
C ALA A 199 -8.90 -1.66 -15.48
N ALA A 200 -9.73 -1.53 -14.44
CA ALA A 200 -9.59 -2.28 -13.19
C ALA A 200 -9.71 -3.79 -13.42
N ARG A 201 -10.68 -4.23 -14.24
CA ARG A 201 -10.80 -5.64 -14.62
C ARG A 201 -9.58 -6.15 -15.39
N ALA A 202 -9.02 -5.33 -16.28
CA ALA A 202 -7.79 -5.67 -17.00
C ALA A 202 -6.57 -5.78 -16.05
N ALA A 203 -6.45 -4.87 -15.10
CA ALA A 203 -5.43 -4.90 -14.06
C ALA A 203 -5.56 -6.13 -13.15
N ALA A 204 -6.77 -6.46 -12.71
CA ALA A 204 -7.07 -7.69 -11.96
C ALA A 204 -6.63 -8.93 -12.76
N THR A 205 -7.09 -9.05 -14.01
CA THR A 205 -6.72 -10.16 -14.91
C THR A 205 -5.19 -10.28 -15.05
N ARG A 206 -4.47 -9.15 -15.10
CA ARG A 206 -3.01 -9.16 -15.23
C ARG A 206 -2.33 -9.79 -14.00
N TRP A 207 -2.83 -9.51 -12.80
CA TRP A 207 -2.33 -10.11 -11.56
C TRP A 207 -2.77 -11.56 -11.38
N GLU A 208 -4.00 -11.92 -11.73
CA GLU A 208 -4.50 -13.31 -11.70
C GLU A 208 -3.76 -14.24 -12.68
N GLN A 209 -3.15 -13.70 -13.72
CA GLN A 209 -2.23 -14.48 -14.57
C GLN A 209 -0.92 -14.78 -13.83
N VAL A 210 -0.41 -13.83 -13.06
CA VAL A 210 0.88 -13.96 -12.36
C VAL A 210 0.75 -14.77 -11.09
N ILE A 211 -0.29 -14.54 -10.30
CA ILE A 211 -0.58 -15.25 -9.05
C ILE A 211 -1.56 -16.37 -9.40
N THR A 212 -1.20 -17.62 -9.12
CA THR A 212 -1.95 -18.79 -9.62
C THR A 212 -2.44 -19.72 -8.53
N GLY A 213 -2.02 -19.52 -7.29
CA GLY A 213 -2.50 -20.32 -6.16
C GLY A 213 -3.73 -19.70 -5.53
N ASP A 214 -4.77 -20.52 -5.34
CA ASP A 214 -5.81 -20.29 -4.33
C ASP A 214 -5.18 -19.91 -2.99
N LEU A 215 -5.81 -18.95 -2.33
CA LEU A 215 -5.63 -18.71 -0.91
C LEU A 215 -6.87 -19.19 -0.13
N PRO A 216 -6.75 -19.44 1.18
CA PRO A 216 -7.87 -19.93 1.98
C PRO A 216 -8.96 -18.88 2.17
N ASP A 217 -10.20 -19.17 1.76
CA ASP A 217 -11.37 -18.30 1.93
C ASP A 217 -11.48 -17.66 3.32
N VAL A 218 -11.88 -16.39 3.36
CA VAL A 218 -12.13 -15.63 4.58
C VAL A 218 -13.63 -15.33 4.72
N PRO A 219 -14.27 -15.77 5.82
CA PRO A 219 -15.62 -15.35 6.15
C PRO A 219 -15.72 -13.84 6.39
N ASP A 220 -16.73 -13.20 5.83
CA ASP A 220 -17.01 -11.78 5.95
C ASP A 220 -18.51 -11.54 6.15
N GLY A 221 -18.93 -11.61 7.41
CA GLY A 221 -20.34 -11.56 7.79
C GLY A 221 -21.12 -12.73 7.18
N THR A 222 -22.07 -12.43 6.30
CA THR A 222 -22.87 -13.44 5.58
C THR A 222 -22.26 -13.86 4.24
N THR A 223 -21.15 -13.24 3.84
CA THR A 223 -20.44 -13.53 2.59
C THR A 223 -19.11 -14.24 2.87
N VAL A 224 -18.54 -14.82 1.82
CA VAL A 224 -17.21 -15.42 1.86
C VAL A 224 -16.38 -14.74 0.80
N VAL A 225 -15.21 -14.23 1.20
CA VAL A 225 -14.20 -13.73 0.29
C VAL A 225 -13.25 -14.88 0.01
N ASP A 226 -13.16 -15.30 -1.25
CA ASP A 226 -12.25 -16.36 -1.70
C ASP A 226 -10.78 -15.91 -1.49
N ASP A 227 -10.26 -15.17 -2.46
CA ASP A 227 -8.91 -14.62 -2.41
C ASP A 227 -8.90 -13.18 -1.90
N ILE A 228 -9.23 -12.20 -2.73
CA ILE A 228 -9.20 -10.79 -2.33
C ILE A 228 -10.35 -10.00 -2.94
N VAL A 229 -10.92 -9.10 -2.15
CA VAL A 229 -11.81 -8.04 -2.63
C VAL A 229 -11.05 -6.73 -2.68
N ILE A 230 -11.06 -6.05 -3.84
CA ILE A 230 -10.56 -4.69 -3.99
C ILE A 230 -11.73 -3.76 -4.29
N ASN A 231 -11.95 -2.80 -3.38
CA ASN A 231 -12.95 -1.77 -3.58
C ASN A 231 -12.36 -0.56 -4.30
N VAL A 232 -12.84 -0.29 -5.51
CA VAL A 232 -12.40 0.81 -6.37
C VAL A 232 -13.35 1.99 -6.24
N GLN A 233 -12.80 3.18 -6.02
CA GLN A 233 -13.57 4.42 -5.89
C GLN A 233 -12.91 5.61 -6.60
N MET A 234 -13.74 6.60 -6.94
CA MET A 234 -13.24 7.92 -7.35
C MET A 234 -12.96 8.75 -6.11
N GLY A 235 -11.83 9.43 -6.09
CA GLY A 235 -11.26 10.10 -4.92
C GLY A 235 -10.11 9.28 -4.33
N LEU A 236 -8.98 9.94 -4.13
CA LEU A 236 -7.82 9.32 -3.48
C LEU A 236 -8.16 8.94 -2.04
N LEU A 237 -7.70 7.77 -1.60
CA LEU A 237 -7.94 7.28 -0.26
C LEU A 237 -7.24 8.20 0.74
N GLY A 238 -8.00 8.79 1.67
CA GLY A 238 -7.45 9.66 2.72
C GLY A 238 -7.21 11.12 2.32
N ASN A 239 -7.58 11.56 1.12
CA ASN A 239 -7.43 12.94 0.65
C ASN A 239 -8.78 13.53 0.17
N SER A 240 -9.08 14.76 0.59
CA SER A 240 -10.26 15.53 0.17
C SER A 240 -9.97 16.59 -0.91
N SER A 241 -8.74 16.69 -1.43
CA SER A 241 -8.40 17.60 -2.53
C SER A 241 -8.73 16.94 -3.88
N THR A 242 -9.42 17.69 -4.73
CA THR A 242 -9.82 17.30 -6.10
C THR A 242 -8.67 17.34 -7.11
N ASP A 243 -7.43 17.45 -6.63
CA ASP A 243 -6.22 17.53 -7.45
C ASP A 243 -5.00 16.83 -6.84
N GLY A 244 -5.20 16.01 -5.80
CA GLY A 244 -4.18 15.22 -5.12
C GLY A 244 -2.83 15.93 -5.00
N GLN A 245 -2.59 16.71 -3.93
CA GLN A 245 -1.30 17.41 -3.70
C GLN A 245 -0.14 16.55 -4.26
N TYR A 246 0.54 17.04 -5.30
CA TYR A 246 1.61 16.39 -6.09
C TYR A 246 1.27 15.61 -7.38
N GLY A 247 0.03 15.57 -7.88
CA GLY A 247 -0.28 14.88 -9.15
C GLY A 247 -0.25 13.36 -9.04
N THR A 248 -0.74 12.85 -7.90
CA THR A 248 -0.93 11.43 -7.61
C THR A 248 -2.06 10.88 -8.48
N LEU A 249 -1.76 9.84 -9.26
CA LEU A 249 -2.71 9.26 -10.22
C LEU A 249 -3.80 8.41 -9.55
N ALA A 250 -3.38 7.59 -8.62
CA ALA A 250 -4.19 6.68 -7.85
C ALA A 250 -3.40 6.27 -6.60
N ASN A 251 -4.09 5.64 -5.65
CA ASN A 251 -3.46 5.02 -4.50
C ASN A 251 -4.24 3.80 -4.04
N ALA A 252 -3.55 2.74 -3.68
CA ALA A 252 -4.16 1.54 -3.15
C ALA A 252 -3.37 0.91 -2.01
N GLY A 253 -4.05 0.06 -1.27
CA GLY A 253 -3.41 -0.76 -0.26
C GLY A 253 -4.38 -1.69 0.48
N PRO A 254 -3.83 -2.64 1.23
CA PRO A 254 -4.61 -3.57 2.02
C PRO A 254 -5.34 -2.85 3.15
N THR A 255 -6.57 -3.30 3.41
CA THR A 255 -7.39 -2.83 4.53
C THR A 255 -7.70 -3.93 5.54
N ARG A 256 -7.53 -5.20 5.15
CA ARG A 256 -7.54 -6.37 6.03
C ARG A 256 -6.55 -7.44 5.57
N LEU A 257 -5.84 -8.03 6.54
CA LEU A 257 -4.90 -9.13 6.34
C LEU A 257 -5.55 -10.47 6.68
N ARG A 258 -5.09 -11.54 6.01
CA ARG A 258 -5.70 -12.86 6.09
C ARG A 258 -5.38 -13.52 7.42
N PRO A 259 -6.38 -14.09 8.12
CA PRO A 259 -6.14 -14.88 9.32
C PRO A 259 -5.28 -16.11 9.00
N GLY A 260 -4.32 -16.44 9.89
CA GLY A 260 -3.51 -17.67 9.78
C GLY A 260 -2.45 -17.69 8.67
N LEU A 261 -2.51 -16.79 7.68
CA LEU A 261 -1.45 -16.58 6.68
C LEU A 261 -0.89 -15.16 6.88
N PRO A 262 0.24 -15.01 7.61
CA PRO A 262 0.69 -13.68 7.99
C PRO A 262 0.90 -12.82 6.75
N GLY A 263 0.34 -11.61 6.75
CA GLY A 263 0.61 -10.52 5.79
C GLY A 263 0.05 -10.60 4.38
N LEU A 264 -0.69 -11.65 3.99
CA LEU A 264 -1.43 -11.67 2.72
C LEU A 264 -2.78 -10.95 2.87
N PRO A 265 -3.12 -9.96 2.04
CA PRO A 265 -4.41 -9.27 2.13
C PRO A 265 -5.59 -10.12 1.62
N TRP A 266 -6.78 -9.90 2.19
CA TRP A 266 -8.07 -10.39 1.65
C TRP A 266 -9.07 -9.26 1.41
N LYS A 267 -8.81 -8.05 1.92
CA LYS A 267 -9.49 -6.82 1.50
C LYS A 267 -8.49 -5.70 1.24
N ALA A 268 -8.78 -4.90 0.23
CA ALA A 268 -8.04 -3.71 -0.12
C ALA A 268 -8.96 -2.62 -0.68
N GLU A 269 -8.44 -1.39 -0.70
CA GLU A 269 -9.07 -0.25 -1.33
C GLU A 269 -8.15 0.32 -2.42
N CYS A 270 -8.75 0.87 -3.47
CA CYS A 270 -8.08 1.62 -4.53
C CYS A 270 -8.85 2.92 -4.80
N GLY A 271 -8.22 4.05 -4.56
CA GLY A 271 -8.72 5.39 -4.87
C GLY A 271 -8.07 5.93 -6.14
N ILE A 272 -8.85 6.58 -6.98
CA ILE A 272 -8.37 7.14 -8.25
C ILE A 272 -8.61 8.63 -8.23
N ASP A 273 -7.62 9.43 -8.60
CA ASP A 273 -7.81 10.87 -8.72
C ASP A 273 -8.90 11.14 -9.79
N PRO A 274 -10.01 11.82 -9.44
CA PRO A 274 -11.05 12.19 -10.39
C PRO A 274 -10.55 12.95 -11.62
N ALA A 275 -9.47 13.72 -11.51
CA ALA A 275 -8.87 14.44 -12.64
C ALA A 275 -8.23 13.50 -13.67
N ASP A 276 -7.89 12.27 -13.27
CA ASP A 276 -7.12 11.31 -14.06
C ASP A 276 -7.92 10.08 -14.49
N GLY A 277 -9.20 9.99 -14.14
CA GLY A 277 -10.12 8.91 -14.52
C GLY A 277 -10.28 8.67 -16.04
N GLY A 278 -9.75 9.56 -16.88
CA GLY A 278 -9.72 9.46 -18.35
C GLY A 278 -8.34 9.14 -18.95
N SER A 279 -7.33 8.82 -18.15
CA SER A 279 -5.97 8.56 -18.64
C SER A 279 -5.93 7.37 -19.60
N SER A 280 -5.22 7.51 -20.73
CA SER A 280 -4.93 6.41 -21.66
C SER A 280 -4.04 5.32 -21.03
N ALA A 281 -3.40 5.62 -19.90
CA ALA A 281 -2.56 4.70 -19.14
C ALA A 281 -3.29 4.05 -17.94
N MET A 282 -4.62 4.17 -17.83
CA MET A 282 -5.38 3.71 -16.66
C MET A 282 -5.17 2.23 -16.32
N VAL A 283 -5.01 1.35 -17.32
CA VAL A 283 -4.70 -0.07 -17.06
C VAL A 283 -3.36 -0.21 -16.35
N THR A 284 -2.32 0.49 -16.80
CA THR A 284 -1.00 0.45 -16.18
C THR A 284 -1.02 1.00 -14.76
N ILE A 285 -1.72 2.12 -14.55
CA ILE A 285 -1.89 2.74 -13.23
C ILE A 285 -2.57 1.76 -12.28
N LEU A 286 -3.70 1.17 -12.67
CA LEU A 286 -4.42 0.23 -11.81
C LEU A 286 -3.66 -1.08 -11.61
N THR A 287 -2.86 -1.52 -12.59
CA THR A 287 -2.01 -2.69 -12.40
C THR A 287 -0.94 -2.42 -11.35
N HIS A 288 -0.33 -1.23 -11.36
CA HIS A 288 0.58 -0.80 -10.30
C HIS A 288 -0.12 -0.76 -8.93
N GLU A 289 -1.26 -0.06 -8.84
CA GLU A 289 -2.00 0.07 -7.58
C GLU A 289 -2.48 -1.27 -7.03
N PHE A 290 -2.89 -2.20 -7.90
CA PHE A 290 -3.28 -3.52 -7.44
C PHE A 290 -2.09 -4.31 -6.88
N GLY A 291 -0.87 -4.03 -7.34
CA GLY A 291 0.34 -4.54 -6.68
C GLY A 291 0.41 -4.09 -5.21
N HIS A 292 0.10 -2.82 -4.94
CA HIS A 292 -0.01 -2.30 -3.57
C HIS A 292 -1.19 -2.88 -2.79
N ALA A 293 -2.34 -3.07 -3.42
CA ALA A 293 -3.50 -3.73 -2.82
C ALA A 293 -3.18 -5.17 -2.38
N LEU A 294 -2.35 -5.87 -3.16
CA LEU A 294 -1.81 -7.21 -2.87
C LEU A 294 -0.67 -7.20 -1.83
N GLY A 295 -0.35 -6.02 -1.28
CA GLY A 295 0.62 -5.86 -0.20
C GLY A 295 2.03 -5.52 -0.66
N PHE A 296 2.31 -5.34 -1.95
CA PHE A 296 3.64 -4.85 -2.35
C PHE A 296 3.85 -3.40 -1.87
N PRO A 297 5.06 -3.03 -1.43
CA PRO A 297 5.95 -3.80 -0.57
C PRO A 297 5.61 -3.56 0.92
N ASN A 298 4.46 -2.95 1.22
CA ASN A 298 4.11 -2.48 2.57
C ASN A 298 3.24 -3.45 3.36
N GLY A 299 2.84 -4.56 2.75
CA GLY A 299 2.25 -5.70 3.44
C GLY A 299 3.25 -6.31 4.41
N ARG A 300 2.72 -6.86 5.51
CA ARG A 300 3.51 -7.35 6.64
C ARG A 300 4.62 -8.33 6.25
N GLN A 301 4.38 -9.19 5.25
CA GLN A 301 5.41 -10.13 4.78
C GLN A 301 6.53 -9.45 4.01
N PHE A 302 6.21 -8.51 3.12
CA PHE A 302 7.23 -7.78 2.39
C PHE A 302 8.14 -6.99 3.33
N GLN A 303 7.57 -6.37 4.35
CA GLN A 303 8.32 -5.62 5.38
C GLN A 303 9.35 -6.48 6.11
N SER A 304 9.11 -7.79 6.26
CA SER A 304 10.10 -8.71 6.85
C SER A 304 11.39 -8.84 6.04
N TYR A 305 11.34 -8.51 4.74
CA TYR A 305 12.48 -8.55 3.83
C TYR A 305 13.09 -7.17 3.56
N ILE A 306 12.52 -6.10 4.11
CA ILE A 306 12.99 -4.73 3.88
C ILE A 306 13.95 -4.33 5.01
N SER A 307 15.14 -3.87 4.60
CA SER A 307 16.13 -3.29 5.50
C SER A 307 16.68 -2.02 4.86
N GLY A 308 16.31 -0.87 5.41
CA GLY A 308 16.67 0.44 4.84
C GLY A 308 16.11 0.57 3.42
N SER A 309 16.96 0.90 2.45
CA SER A 309 16.61 1.06 1.03
C SER A 309 16.79 -0.22 0.20
N THR A 310 16.67 -1.39 0.83
CA THR A 310 16.91 -2.67 0.15
C THR A 310 15.88 -3.73 0.51
N PHE A 311 15.54 -4.56 -0.47
CA PHE A 311 14.74 -5.77 -0.32
C PHE A 311 15.62 -7.01 -0.41
N THR A 312 15.41 -7.95 0.51
CA THR A 312 16.26 -9.14 0.69
C THR A 312 15.52 -10.46 0.46
N GLY A 313 14.30 -10.40 -0.09
CA GLY A 313 13.53 -11.60 -0.43
C GLY A 313 14.30 -12.51 -1.39
N PRO A 314 14.48 -13.81 -1.06
CA PRO A 314 15.38 -14.69 -1.80
C PRO A 314 14.98 -14.88 -3.26
N ASN A 315 13.69 -14.88 -3.57
CA ASN A 315 13.20 -15.04 -4.95
C ASN A 315 13.43 -13.76 -5.77
N ALA A 316 13.06 -12.59 -5.25
CA ALA A 316 13.32 -11.31 -5.92
C ALA A 316 14.83 -11.10 -6.15
N VAL A 317 15.65 -11.39 -5.15
CA VAL A 317 17.12 -11.29 -5.25
C VAL A 317 17.68 -12.27 -6.27
N ARG A 318 17.15 -13.49 -6.38
CA ARG A 318 17.54 -14.46 -7.42
C ARG A 318 17.31 -13.88 -8.82
N GLU A 319 16.14 -13.30 -9.07
CA GLU A 319 15.82 -12.74 -10.39
C GLU A 319 16.66 -11.48 -10.69
N TYR A 320 16.94 -10.64 -9.68
CA TYR A 320 17.83 -9.50 -9.89
C TYR A 320 19.28 -9.92 -10.11
N LYS A 321 19.77 -10.97 -9.44
CA LYS A 321 21.10 -11.57 -9.68
C LYS A 321 21.28 -12.06 -11.11
N ALA A 322 20.23 -12.54 -11.76
CA ALA A 322 20.29 -12.94 -13.16
C ALA A 322 20.59 -11.76 -14.11
N LEU A 323 20.29 -10.53 -13.68
CA LEU A 323 20.57 -9.29 -14.41
C LEU A 323 21.87 -8.63 -13.93
N LYS A 324 22.20 -8.75 -12.64
CA LYS A 324 23.41 -8.22 -12.00
C LYS A 324 23.99 -9.26 -11.05
N ALA A 325 24.92 -10.07 -11.53
CA ALA A 325 25.45 -11.24 -10.81
C ALA A 325 25.98 -10.96 -9.40
N SER A 326 26.50 -9.75 -9.14
CA SER A 326 27.05 -9.35 -7.84
C SER A 326 26.00 -8.88 -6.83
N ALA A 327 24.73 -8.79 -7.21
CA ALA A 327 23.69 -8.25 -6.34
C ALA A 327 23.41 -9.18 -5.14
N THR A 328 23.29 -8.62 -3.93
CA THR A 328 22.90 -9.34 -2.72
C THR A 328 21.51 -8.94 -2.20
N SER A 329 20.96 -7.85 -2.74
CA SER A 329 19.64 -7.29 -2.43
C SER A 329 19.11 -6.55 -3.66
N VAL A 330 17.81 -6.24 -3.66
CA VAL A 330 17.15 -5.43 -4.68
C VAL A 330 17.02 -3.98 -4.16
N PRO A 331 17.51 -2.97 -4.90
CA PRO A 331 17.36 -1.56 -4.51
C PRO A 331 15.90 -1.11 -4.42
N MET A 332 15.57 -0.33 -3.39
CA MET A 332 14.24 0.23 -3.17
C MET A 332 14.29 1.72 -2.89
N ASP A 333 13.24 2.42 -3.31
CA ASP A 333 12.87 3.69 -2.70
C ASP A 333 11.93 3.40 -1.52
N ASN A 334 12.51 3.22 -0.33
CA ASN A 334 11.75 2.92 0.89
C ASN A 334 11.07 4.16 1.51
N VAL A 335 11.26 5.36 0.95
CA VAL A 335 10.47 6.53 1.35
C VAL A 335 9.07 6.45 0.74
N GLN A 336 8.99 5.93 -0.48
CA GLN A 336 7.74 5.83 -1.24
C GLN A 336 7.17 4.41 -1.30
N GLY A 337 7.94 3.39 -0.91
CA GLY A 337 7.50 1.99 -0.93
C GLY A 337 7.45 1.43 -2.35
N HIS A 338 8.53 1.63 -3.11
CA HIS A 338 8.64 1.21 -4.51
C HIS A 338 10.02 0.61 -4.79
N TRP A 339 10.16 0.00 -5.96
CA TRP A 339 11.49 -0.22 -6.51
C TRP A 339 12.18 1.11 -6.80
N ASP A 340 13.50 1.12 -6.67
CA ASP A 340 14.31 2.31 -6.94
C ASP A 340 14.18 2.73 -8.43
N GLU A 341 13.64 3.91 -8.67
CA GLU A 341 13.40 4.44 -10.02
C GLU A 341 14.69 4.56 -10.83
N ALA A 342 15.80 4.98 -10.21
CA ALA A 342 17.07 5.15 -10.90
C ALA A 342 17.65 3.82 -11.40
N THR A 343 17.40 2.74 -10.68
CA THR A 343 17.84 1.40 -11.05
C THR A 343 16.92 0.77 -12.08
N PHE A 344 15.60 0.82 -11.84
CA PHE A 344 14.63 -0.03 -12.52
C PHE A 344 13.83 0.69 -13.61
N GLY A 345 13.72 2.01 -13.56
CA GLY A 345 13.09 2.85 -14.57
C GLY A 345 11.71 2.35 -15.00
N SER A 346 11.62 1.71 -16.16
CA SER A 346 10.34 1.26 -16.74
C SER A 346 9.71 0.02 -16.07
N GLU A 347 10.01 -0.25 -14.80
CA GLU A 347 9.39 -1.35 -14.07
C GLU A 347 8.04 -0.90 -13.52
N LEU A 348 7.07 -1.81 -13.47
CA LEU A 348 5.71 -1.48 -13.06
C LEU A 348 5.64 -0.83 -11.68
N MET A 349 6.37 -1.33 -10.69
CA MET A 349 6.30 -0.97 -9.27
C MET A 349 7.35 0.07 -8.86
N THR A 350 7.88 0.85 -9.80
CA THR A 350 8.64 2.08 -9.49
C THR A 350 7.67 3.26 -9.28
N PRO A 351 8.07 4.36 -8.61
CA PRO A 351 7.15 5.43 -8.23
C PRO A 351 6.69 6.31 -9.41
N MET A 352 7.24 6.12 -10.62
CA MET A 352 6.99 7.00 -11.76
C MET A 352 6.37 6.24 -12.92
N LEU A 353 5.31 6.81 -13.50
CA LEU A 353 4.83 6.38 -14.80
C LEU A 353 5.75 6.93 -15.89
N ASN A 354 6.60 6.07 -16.45
CA ASN A 354 7.52 6.43 -17.52
C ASN A 354 6.84 6.43 -18.90
N ASN A 355 7.40 7.17 -19.86
CA ASN A 355 6.94 7.15 -21.24
C ASN A 355 7.22 5.76 -21.85
N GLY A 356 6.17 5.07 -22.29
CA GLY A 356 6.27 3.76 -22.92
C GLY A 356 5.63 2.65 -22.07
N THR A 357 6.01 1.41 -22.34
CA THR A 357 5.53 0.23 -21.61
C THR A 357 6.18 0.17 -20.24
N GLN A 358 5.37 0.07 -19.19
CA GLN A 358 5.83 -0.37 -17.88
C GLN A 358 5.77 -1.89 -17.80
N TYR A 359 6.84 -2.52 -17.35
CA TYR A 359 7.00 -3.96 -17.35
C TYR A 359 6.76 -4.53 -15.96
N LEU A 360 5.85 -5.49 -15.83
CA LEU A 360 5.77 -6.35 -14.66
C LEU A 360 6.93 -7.35 -14.70
N SER A 361 8.02 -7.01 -14.03
CA SER A 361 9.27 -7.76 -14.11
C SER A 361 9.23 -9.07 -13.33
N ARG A 362 10.14 -10.00 -13.67
CA ARG A 362 10.38 -11.20 -12.88
C ARG A 362 10.83 -10.89 -11.45
N ILE A 363 11.44 -9.73 -11.21
CA ILE A 363 11.84 -9.28 -9.85
C ILE A 363 10.59 -9.06 -9.00
N THR A 364 9.60 -8.32 -9.52
CA THR A 364 8.31 -8.11 -8.84
C THR A 364 7.56 -9.41 -8.64
N VAL A 365 7.54 -10.30 -9.64
CA VAL A 365 6.94 -11.65 -9.48
C VAL A 365 7.63 -12.45 -8.38
N GLY A 366 8.97 -12.37 -8.31
CA GLY A 366 9.74 -12.99 -7.22
C GLY A 366 9.40 -12.42 -5.86
N ALA A 367 9.22 -11.10 -5.75
CA ALA A 367 8.82 -10.46 -4.51
C ALA A 367 7.42 -10.92 -4.05
N MET A 368 6.47 -11.08 -4.98
CA MET A 368 5.17 -11.67 -4.67
C MET A 368 5.30 -13.10 -4.12
N GLN A 369 6.22 -13.91 -4.68
CA GLN A 369 6.52 -15.23 -4.13
C GLN A 369 7.12 -15.15 -2.72
N ASP A 370 8.05 -14.22 -2.49
CA ASP A 370 8.64 -14.00 -1.16
C ASP A 370 7.59 -13.65 -0.12
N ALA A 371 6.52 -12.93 -0.52
CA ALA A 371 5.39 -12.60 0.34
C ALA A 371 4.43 -13.76 0.62
N GLY A 372 4.59 -14.91 -0.05
CA GLY A 372 3.79 -16.11 0.17
C GLY A 372 2.78 -16.44 -0.93
N TYR A 373 2.74 -15.67 -2.02
CA TYR A 373 1.92 -16.02 -3.17
C TYR A 373 2.53 -17.17 -3.98
N LYS A 374 1.69 -18.05 -4.52
CA LYS A 374 2.10 -18.98 -5.57
C LYS A 374 2.05 -18.27 -6.92
N VAL A 375 3.17 -18.18 -7.62
CA VAL A 375 3.31 -17.36 -8.84
C VAL A 375 3.75 -18.16 -10.07
N ASP A 376 3.40 -17.65 -11.26
CA ASP A 376 3.89 -18.10 -12.57
C ASP A 376 4.82 -17.05 -13.19
N TYR A 377 6.12 -17.30 -13.12
CA TYR A 377 7.15 -16.43 -13.68
C TYR A 377 7.11 -16.32 -15.22
N THR A 378 6.45 -17.24 -15.92
CA THR A 378 6.32 -17.15 -17.40
C THR A 378 5.37 -16.04 -17.83
N LYS A 379 4.57 -15.51 -16.88
CA LYS A 379 3.65 -14.39 -17.08
C LYS A 379 4.26 -13.04 -16.74
N ALA A 380 5.51 -12.98 -16.31
CA ALA A 380 6.25 -11.72 -16.28
C ALA A 380 6.47 -11.19 -17.70
N ASP A 381 6.57 -9.87 -17.85
CA ASP A 381 6.80 -9.27 -19.17
C ASP A 381 8.21 -9.60 -19.68
N LYS A 382 8.28 -10.02 -20.94
CA LYS A 382 9.54 -10.40 -21.59
C LYS A 382 10.31 -9.16 -22.04
N GLY A 383 11.63 -9.28 -22.08
CA GLY A 383 12.51 -8.24 -22.63
C GLY A 383 12.76 -7.05 -21.69
N TYR A 384 12.27 -7.09 -20.45
CA TYR A 384 12.61 -6.09 -19.45
C TYR A 384 14.09 -6.17 -19.06
N VAL A 385 14.77 -5.02 -19.13
CA VAL A 385 16.14 -4.82 -18.63
C VAL A 385 16.14 -3.55 -17.79
N PRO A 386 16.65 -3.56 -16.54
CA PRO A 386 16.72 -2.38 -15.70
C PRO A 386 17.50 -1.25 -16.36
N SER A 387 17.04 -0.01 -16.20
CA SER A 387 17.64 1.15 -16.86
C SER A 387 19.12 1.35 -16.52
N ALA A 388 19.53 1.04 -15.27
CA ALA A 388 20.94 1.12 -14.87
C ALA A 388 21.84 0.02 -15.47
N LEU A 389 21.25 -0.99 -16.13
CA LEU A 389 21.94 -2.12 -16.77
C LEU A 389 21.80 -2.11 -18.30
N ALA A 390 20.99 -1.20 -18.85
CA ALA A 390 20.88 -0.97 -20.28
C ALA A 390 22.07 -0.11 -20.73
N ALA A 391 23.19 -0.76 -21.03
CA ALA A 391 24.39 -0.16 -21.62
C ALA A 391 24.65 -0.74 -23.02
#